data_AF-A0A370L363-F1
#
_entry.id   AF-A0A370L363-F1
#
_cell.length_a   1.000
_cell.length_b   1.000
_cell.length_c   1.000
_cell.angle_alpha   90.00
_cell.angle_beta   90.00
_cell.angle_gamma   90.00
#
_symmetry.space_group_name_H-M   'P 1'
#
loop_
_entity.id
_entity.type
_entity.pdbx_description
1 polymer ?
#
loop_
_entity_poly.entity_id
_entity_poly.type
_entity_poly.pdbx_seq_one_letter_code
_entity_poly.pdbx_strand_id
1 'polypeptide(L)'
;MAYTDELEPLLTLEHELRQKIALRIAEESGQKGGAAPSEDQMSAADQAIEAWSEEVDYEQDPRAFRPLTPLQTMLADHNEICERIMDIRDRRLS
;
A
#
# COMPACT_ATOMS: atom_id res chain seq x y z
N MET A 1 -21.36 -17.99 -16.75
CA MET A 1 -20.73 -17.83 -15.42
C MET A 1 -20.11 -16.46 -15.41
N ALA A 2 -20.61 -15.54 -14.59
CA ALA A 2 -20.00 -14.23 -14.46
C ALA A 2 -18.62 -14.46 -13.85
N TYR A 3 -17.58 -14.30 -14.65
CA TYR A 3 -16.22 -14.23 -14.16
C TYR A 3 -16.17 -12.90 -13.42
N THR A 4 -16.58 -12.91 -12.15
CA THR A 4 -16.41 -11.73 -11.29
C THR A 4 -14.93 -11.44 -11.31
N ASP A 5 -14.57 -10.31 -11.89
CA ASP A 5 -13.17 -9.98 -12.11
C ASP A 5 -12.54 -9.79 -10.73
N GLU A 6 -11.86 -10.83 -10.22
CA GLU A 6 -11.20 -10.82 -8.90
C GLU A 6 -10.16 -9.69 -8.79
N LEU A 7 -9.76 -9.07 -9.91
CA LEU A 7 -8.87 -7.93 -9.97
C LEU A 7 -9.55 -6.61 -9.60
N GLU A 8 -10.81 -6.39 -10.01
CA GLU A 8 -11.55 -5.15 -9.69
C GLU A 8 -11.65 -4.85 -8.19
N PRO A 9 -12.03 -5.80 -7.30
CA PRO A 9 -12.09 -5.53 -5.88
C PRO A 9 -10.69 -5.31 -5.28
N LEU A 10 -9.65 -5.97 -5.82
CA LEU A 10 -8.27 -5.77 -5.35
C LEU A 10 -7.72 -4.41 -5.76
N LEU A 11 -8.00 -3.94 -6.97
CA LEU A 11 -7.63 -2.59 -7.42
C LEU A 11 -8.34 -1.51 -6.60
N THR A 12 -9.62 -1.72 -6.28
CA THR A 12 -10.38 -0.81 -5.41
C THR A 12 -9.74 -0.75 -4.01
N LEU A 13 -9.41 -1.92 -3.45
CA LEU A 13 -8.82 -2.05 -2.13
C LEU A 13 -7.40 -1.47 -2.07
N GLU A 14 -6.58 -1.64 -3.12
CA GLU A 14 -5.28 -0.97 -3.26
C GLU A 14 -5.43 0.54 -3.24
N HIS A 15 -6.38 1.08 -4.02
CA HIS A 15 -6.60 2.51 -4.11
C HIS A 15 -7.09 3.11 -2.78
N GLU A 16 -8.02 2.43 -2.11
CA GLU A 16 -8.48 2.83 -0.78
C GLU A 16 -7.35 2.81 0.25
N LEU A 17 -6.48 1.79 0.20
CA LEU A 17 -5.36 1.67 1.12
C LEU A 17 -4.33 2.77 0.89
N ARG A 18 -4.02 3.10 -0.38
CA ARG A 18 -3.16 4.22 -0.75
C ARG A 18 -3.68 5.55 -0.21
N GLN A 19 -4.99 5.80 -0.30
CA GLN A 19 -5.60 7.00 0.29
C GLN A 19 -5.48 7.01 1.82
N LYS A 20 -5.68 5.86 2.47
CA LYS A 20 -5.50 5.75 3.93
C LYS A 20 -4.06 5.99 4.35
N ILE A 21 -3.07 5.50 3.59
CA ILE A 21 -1.64 5.77 3.81
C ILE A 21 -1.37 7.27 3.73
N ALA A 22 -1.88 7.95 2.70
CA ALA A 22 -1.75 9.40 2.54
C ALA A 22 -2.32 10.19 3.72
N LEU A 23 -3.54 9.84 4.16
CA LEU A 23 -4.16 10.45 5.33
C LEU A 23 -3.36 10.16 6.61
N ARG A 24 -2.83 8.95 6.76
CA ARG A 24 -2.05 8.55 7.92
C ARG A 24 -0.74 9.33 8.02
N ILE A 25 -0.02 9.49 6.90
CA ILE A 25 1.21 10.29 6.84
C ILE A 25 0.92 11.76 7.17
N ALA A 26 -0.20 12.28 6.67
CA ALA A 26 -0.64 13.65 6.97
C ALA A 26 -0.92 13.84 8.48
N GLU A 27 -1.64 12.88 9.10
CA GLU A 27 -1.90 12.87 10.54
C GLU A 27 -0.60 12.86 11.36
N GLU A 28 0.36 12.00 10.98
CA GLU A 28 1.66 11.89 11.66
C GLU A 28 2.51 13.15 11.49
N SER A 29 2.34 13.86 10.38
CA SER A 29 2.97 15.15 10.09
C SER A 29 2.27 16.34 10.76
N GLY A 30 1.19 16.11 11.53
CA GLY A 30 0.42 17.15 12.21
C GLY A 30 -0.47 17.98 11.30
N GLN A 31 -0.70 17.53 10.06
CA GLN A 31 -1.65 18.16 9.14
C GLN A 31 -3.08 17.74 9.49
N LYS A 32 -4.05 18.64 9.29
CA LYS A 32 -5.47 18.29 9.44
C LYS A 32 -5.86 17.33 8.32
N GLY A 33 -6.09 16.06 8.65
CA GLY A 33 -6.68 15.08 7.75
C GLY A 33 -8.04 15.59 7.26
N GLY A 34 -8.16 15.80 5.96
CA GLY A 34 -9.44 16.06 5.31
C GLY A 34 -10.22 14.77 5.08
N ALA A 35 -11.41 14.87 4.47
CA ALA A 35 -12.16 13.69 4.02
C ALA A 35 -11.47 12.94 2.87
N ALA A 36 -10.54 13.60 2.17
CA ALA A 36 -9.72 13.03 1.12
C ALA A 36 -8.30 13.63 1.22
N PRO A 37 -7.26 12.85 0.87
CA PRO A 37 -5.89 13.34 0.86
C PRO A 37 -5.69 14.42 -0.23
N SER A 38 -4.86 15.41 0.04
CA SER A 38 -4.40 16.36 -0.99
C SER A 38 -3.40 15.70 -1.95
N GLU A 39 -3.12 16.35 -3.08
CA GLU A 39 -2.10 15.89 -4.04
C GLU A 39 -0.72 15.75 -3.38
N ASP A 40 -0.34 16.68 -2.50
CA ASP A 40 0.91 16.60 -1.73
C ASP A 40 0.93 15.37 -0.79
N GLN A 41 -0.21 15.04 -0.18
CA GLN A 41 -0.33 13.89 0.72
C GLN A 41 -0.31 12.57 -0.05
N MET A 42 -0.91 12.54 -1.25
CA MET A 42 -0.81 11.40 -2.16
C MET A 42 0.64 11.20 -2.62
N SER A 43 1.34 12.27 -2.97
CA SER A 43 2.77 12.20 -3.34
C SER A 43 3.63 11.71 -2.18
N ALA A 44 3.35 12.13 -0.95
CA ALA A 44 4.03 11.62 0.24
C ALA A 44 3.76 10.12 0.47
N ALA A 45 2.53 9.65 0.22
CA ALA A 45 2.21 8.23 0.27
C ALA A 45 2.98 7.44 -0.79
N ASP A 46 3.06 7.95 -2.01
CA ASP A 46 3.76 7.29 -3.11
C ASP A 46 5.24 7.14 -2.80
N GLN A 47 5.87 8.19 -2.27
CA GLN A 47 7.27 8.14 -1.82
C GLN A 47 7.48 7.14 -0.69
N ALA A 48 6.54 7.05 0.27
CA ALA A 48 6.62 6.09 1.36
C ALA A 48 6.44 4.64 0.88
N ILE A 49 5.55 4.42 -0.09
CA ILE A 49 5.33 3.12 -0.74
C ILE A 49 6.58 2.70 -1.52
N GLU A 50 7.14 3.60 -2.32
CA GLU A 50 8.36 3.36 -3.08
C GLU A 50 9.55 3.05 -2.16
N ALA A 51 9.77 3.89 -1.14
CA ALA A 51 10.82 3.67 -0.14
C ALA A 51 10.65 2.34 0.60
N TRP A 52 9.42 1.97 0.98
CA TRP A 52 9.16 0.68 1.62
C TRP A 52 9.43 -0.49 0.68
N SER A 53 9.06 -0.39 -0.60
CA SER A 53 9.33 -1.44 -1.58
C SER A 53 10.82 -1.67 -1.79
N GLU A 54 11.63 -0.61 -1.77
CA GLU A 54 13.09 -0.68 -1.84
C GLU A 54 13.70 -1.23 -0.54
N GLU A 55 13.21 -0.81 0.63
CA GLU A 55 13.71 -1.28 1.94
C GLU A 55 13.40 -2.76 2.19
N VAL A 56 12.22 -3.25 1.78
CA VAL A 56 11.85 -4.67 1.92
C VAL A 56 12.79 -5.59 1.14
N ASP A 57 13.33 -5.13 0.02
CA ASP A 57 14.30 -5.88 -0.79
C ASP A 57 15.70 -5.91 -0.15
N TYR A 58 16.01 -4.96 0.74
CA TYR A 58 17.32 -4.81 1.41
C TYR A 58 17.38 -5.29 2.88
N GLU A 59 16.27 -5.24 3.64
CA GLU A 59 16.31 -5.31 5.12
C GLU A 59 15.40 -6.34 5.80
N GLN A 60 15.01 -7.44 5.14
CA GLN A 60 14.47 -8.57 5.91
C GLN A 60 15.59 -9.30 6.67
N ASP A 61 16.06 -8.74 7.79
CA ASP A 61 16.74 -9.51 8.83
C ASP A 61 15.66 -10.30 9.61
N PRO A 62 15.53 -11.62 9.40
CA PRO A 62 14.51 -12.44 10.05
C PRO A 62 14.65 -12.50 11.58
N ARG A 63 15.71 -11.91 12.15
CA ARG A 63 15.94 -11.84 13.60
C ARG A 63 15.45 -10.53 14.23
N ALA A 64 15.11 -9.53 13.43
CA ALA A 64 14.59 -8.25 13.91
C ALA A 64 13.07 -8.33 14.13
N PHE A 65 12.63 -8.94 15.23
CA PHE A 65 11.24 -8.86 15.69
C PHE A 65 10.94 -7.46 16.24
N ARG A 66 10.79 -6.47 15.35
CA ARG A 66 10.24 -5.16 15.72
C ARG A 66 8.76 -5.13 15.32
N PRO A 67 7.86 -4.72 16.22
CA PRO A 67 6.47 -4.50 15.83
C PRO A 67 6.44 -3.40 14.77
N LEU A 68 5.76 -3.69 13.65
CA LEU A 68 5.51 -2.69 12.62
C LEU A 68 4.71 -1.54 13.23
N THR A 69 5.08 -0.31 12.88
CA THR A 69 4.22 0.84 13.19
C THR A 69 2.92 0.74 12.38
N PRO A 70 1.84 1.43 12.77
CA PRO A 70 0.60 1.42 11.99
C PRO A 70 0.80 1.76 10.51
N LEU A 71 1.67 2.73 10.20
CA LEU A 71 2.03 3.08 8.83
C LEU A 71 2.76 1.94 8.11
N GLN A 72 3.73 1.31 8.77
CA GLN A 72 4.47 0.17 8.20
C GLN A 72 3.57 -1.04 7.95
N THR A 73 2.61 -1.32 8.83
CA THR A 73 1.61 -2.36 8.59
C THR A 73 0.78 -2.06 7.34
N MET A 74 0.35 -0.80 7.16
CA MET A 74 -0.41 -0.40 5.97
C MET A 74 0.42 -0.49 4.69
N LEU A 75 1.71 -0.18 4.76
CA LEU A 75 2.65 -0.32 3.63
C LEU A 75 2.90 -1.81 3.29
N ALA A 76 3.02 -2.67 4.30
CA ALA A 76 3.14 -4.11 4.10
C ALA A 76 1.88 -4.71 3.47
N ASP A 77 0.70 -4.34 3.97
CA ASP A 77 -0.59 -4.75 3.40
C ASP A 77 -0.71 -4.29 1.93
N HIS A 78 -0.29 -3.06 1.62
CA HIS A 78 -0.29 -2.51 0.25
C HIS A 78 0.60 -3.33 -0.69
N ASN A 79 1.79 -3.71 -0.23
CA ASN A 79 2.70 -4.56 -1.01
C ASN A 79 2.08 -5.94 -1.28
N GLU A 80 1.48 -6.60 -0.27
CA GLU A 80 0.83 -7.91 -0.45
C GLU A 80 -0.33 -7.85 -1.47
N ILE A 81 -1.12 -6.77 -1.44
CA ILE A 81 -2.19 -6.55 -2.42
C ILE A 81 -1.61 -6.37 -3.83
N CYS A 82 -0.52 -5.59 -3.97
CA CYS A 82 0.16 -5.39 -5.24
C CYS A 82 0.74 -6.70 -5.81
N GLU A 83 1.39 -7.52 -4.98
CA GLU A 83 1.87 -8.85 -5.36
C GLU A 83 0.73 -9.74 -5.86
N ARG A 84 -0.39 -9.77 -5.12
CA ARG A 84 -1.56 -10.55 -5.52
C ARG A 84 -2.19 -10.06 -6.83
N ILE A 85 -2.21 -8.74 -7.05
CA ILE A 85 -2.64 -8.14 -8.32
C ILE A 85 -1.74 -8.60 -9.47
N MET A 86 -0.41 -8.59 -9.26
CA MET A 86 0.55 -9.06 -10.26
C MET A 86 0.36 -10.54 -10.57
N ASP A 87 0.21 -11.39 -9.54
CA ASP A 87 -0.04 -12.82 -9.70
C ASP A 87 -1.30 -13.11 -10.53
N ILE A 88 -2.40 -12.38 -10.27
CA ILE A 88 -3.65 -12.54 -11.03
C ILE A 88 -3.48 -12.08 -12.47
N ARG A 89 -2.74 -10.99 -12.71
CA ARG A 89 -2.45 -10.50 -14.06
C ARG A 89 -1.57 -11.49 -14.83
N ASP A 90 -0.56 -12.05 -14.20
CA ASP A 90 0.34 -13.04 -14.81
C ASP A 90 -0.44 -14.30 -15.23
N ARG A 91 -1.30 -14.83 -14.35
CA ARG A 91 -2.19 -15.97 -14.68
C ARG A 91 -3.15 -15.72 -15.84
N ARG A 92 -3.50 -14.47 -16.13
CA ARG A 92 -4.36 -14.10 -17.27
C ARG A 92 -3.60 -13.96 -18.58
N LEU A 93 -2.29 -13.74 -18.50
CA LEU A 93 -1.41 -13.58 -19.65
C LEU A 93 -0.80 -14.91 -20.11
N SER A 94 -0.78 -15.93 -19.25
CA SER A 94 -0.40 -17.32 -19.58
C SER A 94 -1.53 -18.12 -20.21
#